data_AF-A0AAU1PBI9-F1
#
_entry.id   AF-A0AAU1PBI9-F1
#
_cell.length_a   1.000
_cell.length_b   1.000
_cell.length_c   1.000
_cell.angle_alpha   90.00
_cell.angle_beta   90.00
_cell.angle_gamma   90.00
#
_symmetry.space_group_name_H-M   'P 1'
#
loop_
_entity.id
_entity.type
_entity.pdbx_description
1 polymer ?
#
loop_
_entity_poly.entity_id
_entity_poly.type
_entity_poly.pdbx_seq_one_letter_code
_entity_poly.pdbx_strand_id
1 'polypeptide(L)'
;MHSNGCRESRPGARARTDARIFLASGGFPHTAPQPGSAEYRIAVEDLKSRFAGCAWRDPVDPDKVLGGISATAAEEWQQEIASQQVQRNQVLDANATATKALATGAKALGELLGQSWIADHLARWQDYWSPGGAGWIGDAPGVIEVHAAKGKCLDMQSAAKTDGTPVQVYTCNGSAAQAWRVYGDDVGLHLQNGNSNKCLDVNGNAAVNGTQIQIWGCHENPAQTWEYNLHATTSLKNVGTGKCLDLHTFADGLNSQLYTCNNTAAQQFDIKPSGHTGQVPPKAQFDQATKGVTDAQAAAKKQLAALKVQAAAAKTAATTSDTAETAAYAVADKNGATRAPTRSRTCTGCVACCWNSTTAPLPWWQP
;
A
#
# COMPACT_ATOMS: atom_id res chain seq x y z
N MET A 1 27.00 38.87 -0.69
CA MET A 1 26.66 37.90 -1.75
C MET A 1 25.91 36.76 -1.08
N HIS A 2 24.59 36.67 -1.31
CA HIS A 2 23.70 35.75 -0.59
C HIS A 2 23.64 34.40 -1.32
N SER A 3 24.36 33.38 -0.81
CA SER A 3 24.13 31.98 -1.21
C SER A 3 22.83 31.48 -0.55
N ASN A 4 21.69 31.80 -1.18
CA ASN A 4 20.37 31.30 -0.80
C ASN A 4 20.25 29.82 -1.17
N GLY A 5 20.67 28.93 -0.28
CA GLY A 5 20.57 27.48 -0.50
C GLY A 5 20.00 26.66 0.65
N CYS A 6 20.14 27.09 1.90
CA CYS A 6 19.76 26.28 3.06
C CYS A 6 18.94 27.12 4.05
N ARG A 7 17.69 26.71 4.32
CA ARG A 7 16.84 27.36 5.34
C ARG A 7 17.45 27.12 6.71
N GLU A 8 17.70 28.19 7.45
CA GLU A 8 18.36 28.15 8.75
C GLU A 8 17.61 27.22 9.73
N SER A 9 18.22 26.09 10.06
CA SER A 9 17.63 25.10 10.94
C SER A 9 17.69 25.60 12.39
N ARG A 10 16.57 26.20 12.81
CA ARG A 10 16.20 26.60 14.18
C ARG A 10 16.94 27.83 14.75
N PRO A 11 16.24 28.71 15.50
CA PRO A 11 16.83 29.85 16.20
C PRO A 11 18.00 29.51 17.15
N GLY A 12 18.13 28.25 17.58
CA GLY A 12 19.15 27.79 18.53
C GLY A 12 20.52 27.39 17.94
N ALA A 13 20.69 27.39 16.62
CA ALA A 13 22.00 27.12 16.01
C ALA A 13 22.95 28.34 16.11
N ARG A 14 22.40 29.57 15.96
CA ARG A 14 23.13 30.84 16.16
C ARG A 14 23.71 30.93 17.57
N ALA A 15 22.86 30.69 18.57
CA ALA A 15 23.19 30.91 19.97
C ALA A 15 24.29 29.98 20.51
N ARG A 16 24.37 28.72 20.05
CA ARG A 16 25.32 27.75 20.63
C ARG A 16 26.76 27.99 20.19
N THR A 17 26.97 28.39 18.93
CA THR A 17 28.33 28.57 18.40
C THR A 17 28.88 29.97 18.69
N ASP A 18 28.05 31.01 18.61
CA ASP A 18 28.47 32.36 19.04
C ASP A 18 28.72 32.40 20.56
N ALA A 19 27.92 31.67 21.37
CA ALA A 19 28.23 31.48 22.78
C ALA A 19 29.55 30.73 23.00
N ARG A 20 29.91 29.78 22.14
CA ARG A 20 31.19 29.06 22.25
C ARG A 20 32.37 29.99 21.98
N ILE A 21 32.29 30.84 20.96
CA ILE A 21 33.31 31.87 20.67
C ILE A 21 33.40 32.85 21.85
N PHE A 22 32.26 33.32 22.35
CA PHE A 22 32.19 34.24 23.50
C PHE A 22 32.80 33.62 24.77
N LEU A 23 32.49 32.37 25.09
CA LEU A 23 33.03 31.66 26.25
C LEU A 23 34.53 31.37 26.11
N ALA A 24 34.99 30.99 24.91
CA ALA A 24 36.41 30.72 24.64
C ALA A 24 37.27 31.99 24.70
N SER A 25 36.71 33.14 24.36
CA SER A 25 37.38 34.44 24.40
C SER A 25 37.19 35.21 25.71
N GLY A 26 36.42 34.69 26.67
CA GLY A 26 36.12 35.38 27.93
C GLY A 26 35.26 36.65 27.75
N GLY A 27 34.52 36.75 26.65
CA GLY A 27 33.83 37.96 26.21
C GLY A 27 33.78 38.05 24.68
N PHE A 28 33.44 39.23 24.15
CA PHE A 28 33.63 39.48 22.72
C PHE A 28 35.13 39.49 22.40
N PRO A 29 35.57 38.86 21.29
CA PRO A 29 36.99 38.87 20.92
C PRO A 29 37.49 40.30 20.72
N HIS A 30 38.54 40.70 21.44
CA HIS A 30 39.17 42.02 21.33
C HIS A 30 40.47 41.99 20.49
N THR A 31 40.97 40.80 20.19
CA THR A 31 42.17 40.60 19.36
C THR A 31 41.96 39.41 18.43
N ALA A 32 42.58 39.48 17.24
CA ALA A 32 42.56 38.39 16.28
C ALA A 32 43.83 37.52 16.44
N PRO A 33 43.72 36.19 16.27
CA PRO A 33 44.87 35.35 15.96
C PRO A 33 45.69 35.93 14.80
N GLN A 34 47.02 35.78 14.86
CA GLN A 34 47.90 36.29 13.82
C GLN A 34 47.72 35.50 12.51
N PRO A 35 47.57 36.15 11.34
CA PRO A 35 47.53 35.46 10.05
C PRO A 35 48.71 34.50 9.88
N GLY A 36 48.42 33.27 9.47
CA GLY A 36 49.44 32.21 9.34
C GLY A 36 49.75 31.43 10.62
N SER A 37 49.18 31.81 11.77
CA SER A 37 49.30 31.02 13.01
C SER A 37 48.39 29.79 13.01
N ALA A 38 48.69 28.81 13.87
CA ALA A 38 47.86 27.63 14.05
C ALA A 38 46.45 28.01 14.56
N GLU A 39 46.38 28.99 15.46
CA GLU A 39 45.14 29.52 16.03
C GLU A 39 44.28 30.21 14.97
N TYR A 40 44.89 30.94 14.03
CA TYR A 40 44.18 31.54 12.90
C TYR A 40 43.58 30.46 11.99
N ARG A 41 44.34 29.40 11.68
CA ARG A 41 43.82 28.27 10.89
C ARG A 41 42.69 27.53 11.59
N ILE A 42 42.79 27.28 12.90
CA ILE A 42 41.72 26.64 13.68
C ILE A 42 40.45 27.49 13.63
N ALA A 43 40.55 28.80 13.76
CA ALA A 43 39.40 29.71 13.68
C ALA A 43 38.76 29.74 12.27
N VAL A 44 39.58 29.66 11.21
CA VAL A 44 39.09 29.54 9.82
C VAL A 44 38.34 28.23 9.59
N GLU A 45 38.90 27.09 10.03
CA GLU A 45 38.24 25.77 9.87
C GLU A 45 36.97 25.63 10.72
N ASP A 46 36.94 26.27 11.90
CA ASP A 46 35.73 26.33 12.71
C ASP A 46 34.60 27.10 12.01
N LEU A 47 34.94 28.22 11.37
CA LEU A 47 33.97 29.02 10.63
C LEU A 47 33.48 28.30 9.36
N LYS A 48 34.36 27.59 8.64
CA LYS A 48 33.96 26.71 7.53
C LYS A 48 33.02 25.58 7.98
N SER A 49 33.27 25.01 9.17
CA SER A 49 32.37 24.01 9.76
C SER A 49 30.97 24.57 10.06
N ARG A 50 30.86 25.87 10.40
CA ARG A 50 29.57 26.57 10.53
C ARG A 50 28.86 26.71 9.19
N PHE A 51 29.58 27.09 8.14
CA PHE A 51 29.03 27.21 6.79
C PHE A 51 28.46 25.87 6.31
N ALA A 52 29.20 24.77 6.55
CA ALA A 52 28.73 23.42 6.27
C ALA A 52 27.48 23.00 7.09
N GLY A 53 27.33 23.54 8.30
CA GLY A 53 26.15 23.40 9.16
C GLY A 53 24.97 24.33 8.80
N CYS A 54 25.00 24.99 7.63
CA CYS A 54 23.99 25.96 7.17
C CYS A 54 23.93 27.26 8.00
N ALA A 55 24.90 27.53 8.87
CA ALA A 55 25.04 28.77 9.62
C ALA A 55 26.00 29.72 8.88
N TRP A 56 25.52 30.29 7.77
CA TRP A 56 26.30 31.08 6.80
C TRP A 56 26.59 32.53 7.22
N ARG A 57 26.05 32.99 8.34
CA ARG A 57 26.29 34.35 8.85
C ARG A 57 27.62 34.42 9.60
N ASP A 58 28.29 35.55 9.45
CA ASP A 58 29.49 35.87 10.21
C ASP A 58 29.22 35.86 11.72
N PRO A 59 30.23 35.51 12.55
CA PRO A 59 30.13 35.64 13.99
C PRO A 59 29.79 37.07 14.42
N VAL A 60 29.14 37.22 15.58
CA VAL A 60 28.96 38.53 16.21
C VAL A 60 30.34 39.08 16.62
N ASP A 61 30.76 40.16 15.98
CA ASP A 61 32.10 40.75 16.11
C ASP A 61 32.02 42.29 16.30
N PRO A 62 31.65 42.78 17.49
CA PRO A 62 31.50 44.21 17.76
C PRO A 62 32.81 45.00 17.61
N ASP A 63 33.93 44.36 17.93
CA ASP A 63 35.28 44.95 17.88
C ASP A 63 35.96 44.80 16.52
N LYS A 64 35.30 44.14 15.56
CA LYS A 64 35.73 43.98 14.16
C LYS A 64 37.07 43.27 13.99
N VAL A 65 37.39 42.33 14.87
CA VAL A 65 38.69 41.63 14.86
C VAL A 65 38.63 40.29 14.13
N LEU A 66 37.45 39.74 13.86
CA LEU A 66 37.26 38.46 13.16
C LEU A 66 37.12 38.60 11.64
N GLY A 67 37.14 39.83 11.10
CA GLY A 67 36.94 40.09 9.67
C GLY A 67 37.91 39.35 8.76
N GLY A 68 39.19 39.27 9.13
CA GLY A 68 40.19 38.53 8.36
C GLY A 68 39.96 37.03 8.34
N ILE A 69 39.58 36.43 9.48
CA ILE A 69 39.21 35.00 9.58
C ILE A 69 37.96 34.72 8.74
N SER A 70 36.98 35.62 8.80
CA SER A 70 35.71 35.49 8.07
C SER A 70 35.90 35.56 6.56
N ALA A 71 36.74 36.49 6.07
CA ALA A 71 37.09 36.59 4.66
C ALA A 71 37.80 35.32 4.14
N THR A 72 38.83 34.86 4.85
CA THR A 72 39.58 33.64 4.46
C THR A 72 38.69 32.40 4.46
N ALA A 73 37.87 32.22 5.50
CA ALA A 73 36.92 31.11 5.58
C ALA A 73 35.90 31.15 4.44
N ALA A 74 35.39 32.34 4.10
CA ALA A 74 34.44 32.52 3.00
C ALA A 74 35.07 32.21 1.64
N GLU A 75 36.29 32.67 1.37
CA GLU A 75 37.01 32.39 0.13
C GLU A 75 37.30 30.89 -0.04
N GLU A 76 37.85 30.24 0.99
CA GLU A 76 38.11 28.79 0.97
C GLU A 76 36.83 27.98 0.79
N TRP A 77 35.75 28.36 1.47
CA TRP A 77 34.44 27.74 1.31
C TRP A 77 33.91 27.87 -0.11
N GLN A 78 34.02 29.05 -0.73
CA GLN A 78 33.59 29.24 -2.12
C GLN A 78 34.43 28.40 -3.09
N GLN A 79 35.74 28.27 -2.87
CA GLN A 79 36.62 27.42 -3.68
C GLN A 79 36.24 25.94 -3.55
N GLU A 80 35.98 25.46 -2.33
CA GLU A 80 35.54 24.09 -2.08
C GLU A 80 34.21 23.79 -2.78
N ILE A 81 33.24 24.69 -2.65
CA ILE A 81 31.96 24.60 -3.36
C ILE A 81 32.19 24.62 -4.87
N ALA A 82 32.98 25.54 -5.43
CA ALA A 82 33.25 25.58 -6.87
C ALA A 82 33.87 24.27 -7.38
N SER A 83 34.79 23.67 -6.61
CA SER A 83 35.48 22.43 -6.98
C SER A 83 34.57 21.21 -7.15
N GLN A 84 33.41 21.20 -6.47
CA GLN A 84 32.43 20.10 -6.51
C GLN A 84 31.17 20.43 -7.34
N GLN A 85 31.19 21.51 -8.14
CA GLN A 85 30.01 21.97 -8.88
C GLN A 85 29.45 20.93 -9.85
N VAL A 86 30.32 20.17 -10.52
CA VAL A 86 29.91 19.15 -11.47
C VAL A 86 29.13 18.04 -10.76
N GLN A 87 29.65 17.54 -9.64
CA GLN A 87 29.01 16.47 -8.87
C GLN A 87 27.69 16.94 -8.25
N ARG A 88 27.60 18.20 -7.81
CA ARG A 88 26.32 18.80 -7.38
C ARG A 88 25.26 18.75 -8.44
N ASN A 89 25.59 19.21 -9.64
CA ASN A 89 24.64 19.22 -10.75
C ASN A 89 24.21 17.80 -11.11
N GLN A 90 25.14 16.85 -11.12
CA GLN A 90 24.84 15.43 -11.36
C GLN A 90 23.85 14.84 -10.36
N VAL A 91 24.02 15.12 -9.05
CA VAL A 91 23.07 14.65 -8.02
C VAL A 91 21.71 15.32 -8.16
N LEU A 92 21.67 16.63 -8.43
CA LEU A 92 20.40 17.35 -8.64
C LEU A 92 19.63 16.83 -9.87
N ASP A 93 20.33 16.62 -10.98
CA ASP A 93 19.75 16.08 -12.21
C ASP A 93 19.29 14.62 -12.04
N ALA A 94 20.07 13.82 -11.32
CA ALA A 94 19.70 12.46 -10.96
C ALA A 94 18.43 12.44 -10.08
N ASN A 95 18.35 13.29 -9.06
CA ASN A 95 17.18 13.40 -8.20
C ASN A 95 15.93 13.86 -8.96
N ALA A 96 16.07 14.84 -9.86
CA ALA A 96 14.98 15.28 -10.72
C ALA A 96 14.49 14.14 -11.63
N THR A 97 15.43 13.40 -12.23
CA THR A 97 15.14 12.24 -13.08
C THR A 97 14.44 11.12 -12.30
N ALA A 98 14.96 10.76 -11.13
CA ALA A 98 14.37 9.74 -10.26
C ALA A 98 12.94 10.12 -9.84
N THR A 99 12.73 11.37 -9.42
CA THR A 99 11.42 11.87 -9.02
C THR A 99 10.41 11.82 -10.17
N LYS A 100 10.82 12.25 -11.37
CA LYS A 100 9.97 12.18 -12.57
C LYS A 100 9.63 10.74 -12.95
N ALA A 101 10.62 9.84 -12.88
CA ALA A 101 10.41 8.43 -13.17
C ALA A 101 9.45 7.78 -12.17
N LEU A 102 9.63 8.04 -10.88
CA LEU A 102 8.75 7.54 -9.82
C LEU A 102 7.32 8.08 -9.97
N ALA A 103 7.13 9.36 -10.25
CA ALA A 103 5.81 9.94 -10.48
C ALA A 103 5.10 9.31 -11.68
N THR A 104 5.84 9.11 -12.79
CA THR A 104 5.31 8.45 -13.99
C THR A 104 4.99 6.97 -13.72
N GLY A 105 5.85 6.29 -12.96
CA GLY A 105 5.64 4.89 -12.57
C GLY A 105 4.42 4.72 -11.65
N ALA A 106 4.22 5.63 -10.69
CA ALA A 106 3.04 5.63 -9.83
C ALA A 106 1.75 5.80 -10.64
N LYS A 107 1.74 6.69 -11.65
CA LYS A 107 0.62 6.83 -12.58
C LYS A 107 0.34 5.52 -13.35
N ALA A 108 1.38 4.90 -13.90
CA ALA A 108 1.25 3.63 -14.62
C ALA A 108 0.70 2.51 -13.71
N LEU A 109 1.10 2.48 -12.44
CA LEU A 109 0.56 1.53 -11.45
C LEU A 109 -0.92 1.77 -11.19
N GLY A 110 -1.34 3.03 -11.03
CA GLY A 110 -2.75 3.40 -10.87
C GLY A 110 -3.59 2.99 -12.08
N GLU A 111 -3.09 3.25 -13.30
CA GLU A 111 -3.74 2.82 -14.53
C GLU A 111 -3.83 1.28 -14.63
N LEU A 112 -2.79 0.55 -14.19
CA LEU A 112 -2.80 -0.92 -14.14
C LEU A 112 -3.87 -1.46 -13.19
N LEU A 113 -4.00 -0.89 -11.98
CA LEU A 113 -5.07 -1.24 -11.03
C LEU A 113 -6.46 -0.94 -11.61
N GLY A 114 -6.62 0.19 -12.33
CA GLY A 114 -7.87 0.49 -13.03
C GLY A 114 -8.23 -0.59 -14.05
N GLN A 115 -7.26 -1.08 -14.82
CA GLN A 115 -7.49 -2.18 -15.77
C GLN A 115 -7.83 -3.51 -15.06
N SER A 116 -7.26 -3.78 -13.88
CA SER A 116 -7.60 -5.00 -13.14
C SER A 116 -9.05 -4.96 -12.63
N TRP A 117 -9.54 -3.80 -12.18
CA TRP A 117 -10.93 -3.61 -11.78
C TRP A 117 -11.92 -3.80 -12.93
N ILE A 118 -11.60 -3.27 -14.12
CA ILE A 118 -12.42 -3.46 -15.33
C ILE A 118 -12.49 -4.94 -15.70
N ALA A 119 -11.34 -5.61 -15.75
CA ALA A 119 -11.28 -7.03 -16.11
C ALA A 119 -12.05 -7.90 -15.12
N ASP A 120 -11.88 -7.64 -13.82
CA ASP A 120 -12.56 -8.35 -12.74
C ASP A 120 -14.08 -8.15 -12.78
N HIS A 121 -14.56 -6.91 -12.92
CA HIS A 121 -15.99 -6.63 -13.04
C HIS A 121 -16.62 -7.34 -14.25
N LEU A 122 -15.98 -7.30 -15.42
CA LEU A 122 -16.48 -7.97 -16.62
C LEU A 122 -16.41 -9.49 -16.52
N ALA A 123 -15.43 -10.04 -15.81
CA ALA A 123 -15.33 -11.48 -15.56
C ALA A 123 -16.44 -11.95 -14.61
N ARG A 124 -16.67 -11.23 -13.50
CA ARG A 124 -17.77 -11.50 -12.56
C ARG A 124 -19.14 -11.39 -13.22
N TRP A 125 -19.35 -10.39 -14.06
CA TRP A 125 -20.57 -10.27 -14.86
C TRP A 125 -20.77 -11.47 -15.79
N GLN A 126 -19.71 -11.93 -16.48
CA GLN A 126 -19.80 -13.12 -17.33
C GLN A 126 -20.13 -14.38 -16.54
N ASP A 127 -19.47 -14.61 -15.40
CA ASP A 127 -19.72 -15.74 -14.50
C ASP A 127 -21.18 -15.76 -14.03
N TYR A 128 -21.67 -14.63 -13.50
CA TYR A 128 -23.02 -14.46 -12.98
C TYR A 128 -24.12 -14.86 -13.99
N TRP A 129 -23.95 -14.48 -15.26
CA TRP A 129 -24.95 -14.75 -16.31
C TRP A 129 -24.67 -16.01 -17.14
N SER A 130 -23.50 -16.64 -16.98
CA SER A 130 -23.16 -17.87 -17.69
C SER A 130 -23.98 -19.07 -17.19
N PRO A 131 -24.08 -20.18 -17.96
CA PRO A 131 -24.79 -21.37 -17.52
C PRO A 131 -24.28 -21.89 -16.15
N GLY A 132 -25.18 -21.92 -15.16
CA GLY A 132 -24.87 -22.28 -13.78
C GLY A 132 -24.59 -21.09 -12.85
N GLY A 133 -24.45 -19.87 -13.38
CA GLY A 133 -24.29 -18.65 -12.58
C GLY A 133 -25.59 -18.21 -11.92
N ALA A 134 -25.51 -17.41 -10.87
CA ALA A 134 -26.69 -16.99 -10.08
C ALA A 134 -27.75 -16.28 -10.93
N GLY A 135 -27.35 -15.37 -11.83
CA GLY A 135 -28.24 -14.69 -12.76
C GLY A 135 -28.87 -15.61 -13.79
N TRP A 136 -28.16 -16.65 -14.23
CA TRP A 136 -28.70 -17.67 -15.12
C TRP A 136 -29.72 -18.57 -14.41
N ILE A 137 -29.43 -18.99 -13.18
CA ILE A 137 -30.33 -19.80 -12.34
C ILE A 137 -31.63 -19.04 -12.05
N GLY A 138 -31.53 -17.75 -11.70
CA GLY A 138 -32.66 -16.94 -11.23
C GLY A 138 -33.23 -17.48 -9.92
N ASP A 139 -34.55 -17.50 -9.78
CA ASP A 139 -35.26 -17.94 -8.56
C ASP A 139 -35.44 -19.46 -8.46
N ALA A 140 -34.85 -20.23 -9.36
CA ALA A 140 -34.95 -21.68 -9.36
C ALA A 140 -34.28 -22.23 -8.08
N PRO A 141 -35.01 -22.96 -7.21
CA PRO A 141 -34.40 -23.54 -6.04
C PRO A 141 -33.41 -24.64 -6.45
N GLY A 142 -32.40 -24.88 -5.63
CA GLY A 142 -31.50 -26.00 -5.75
C GLY A 142 -31.41 -26.80 -4.47
N VAL A 143 -30.74 -27.94 -4.54
CA VAL A 143 -30.28 -28.65 -3.35
C VAL A 143 -28.80 -28.36 -3.12
N ILE A 144 -28.38 -28.31 -1.87
CA ILE A 144 -26.97 -28.24 -1.50
C ILE A 144 -26.58 -29.64 -1.04
N GLU A 145 -25.95 -30.40 -1.91
CA GLU A 145 -25.57 -31.79 -1.64
C GLU A 145 -24.17 -31.85 -1.02
N VAL A 146 -23.97 -32.74 -0.05
CA VAL A 146 -22.66 -32.99 0.55
C VAL A 146 -21.79 -33.72 -0.46
N HIS A 147 -20.66 -33.12 -0.85
CA HIS A 147 -19.83 -33.65 -1.92
C HIS A 147 -19.35 -35.09 -1.65
N ALA A 148 -18.90 -35.33 -0.43
CA ALA A 148 -18.35 -36.62 0.01
C ALA A 148 -19.41 -37.66 0.42
N ALA A 149 -20.69 -37.30 0.48
CA ALA A 149 -21.78 -38.18 0.86
C ALA A 149 -22.97 -37.99 -0.08
N LYS A 150 -22.91 -38.63 -1.25
CA LYS A 150 -23.96 -38.52 -2.26
C LYS A 150 -25.32 -38.93 -1.70
N GLY A 151 -26.35 -38.16 -2.03
CA GLY A 151 -27.69 -38.32 -1.47
C GLY A 151 -27.88 -37.74 -0.06
N LYS A 152 -26.91 -36.98 0.47
CA LYS A 152 -27.08 -36.15 1.67
C LYS A 152 -27.17 -34.68 1.31
N CYS A 153 -28.16 -33.99 1.82
CA CYS A 153 -28.49 -32.61 1.51
C CYS A 153 -28.52 -31.74 2.77
N LEU A 154 -28.23 -30.46 2.60
CA LEU A 154 -28.47 -29.44 3.61
C LEU A 154 -29.98 -29.23 3.79
N ASP A 155 -30.45 -29.41 5.01
CA ASP A 155 -31.86 -29.58 5.34
C ASP A 155 -32.23 -28.73 6.55
N MET A 156 -33.42 -28.14 6.53
CA MET A 156 -33.94 -27.41 7.68
C MET A 156 -34.62 -28.37 8.67
N GLN A 157 -34.11 -28.43 9.90
CA GLN A 157 -34.54 -29.43 10.87
C GLN A 157 -36.06 -29.45 11.06
N SER A 158 -36.65 -30.64 10.93
CA SER A 158 -38.09 -30.89 11.04
C SER A 158 -38.97 -30.03 10.13
N ALA A 159 -38.41 -29.43 9.07
CA ALA A 159 -39.07 -28.44 8.22
C ALA A 159 -39.70 -27.27 9.02
N ALA A 160 -39.17 -26.96 10.21
CA ALA A 160 -39.66 -25.89 11.07
C ALA A 160 -39.34 -24.51 10.50
N LYS A 161 -40.27 -23.55 10.60
CA LYS A 161 -40.15 -22.23 9.97
C LYS A 161 -39.76 -21.12 10.95
N THR A 162 -39.44 -21.46 12.20
CA THR A 162 -39.11 -20.51 13.25
C THR A 162 -37.68 -20.03 13.13
N ASP A 163 -37.42 -18.78 13.49
CA ASP A 163 -36.06 -18.26 13.60
C ASP A 163 -35.25 -19.09 14.60
N GLY A 164 -34.00 -19.36 14.24
CA GLY A 164 -33.11 -20.21 15.03
C GLY A 164 -33.27 -21.71 14.80
N THR A 165 -34.14 -22.13 13.87
CA THR A 165 -34.23 -23.55 13.49
C THR A 165 -32.88 -24.01 12.94
N PRO A 166 -32.27 -25.08 13.49
CA PRO A 166 -30.99 -25.58 13.03
C PRO A 166 -31.06 -26.08 11.59
N VAL A 167 -29.97 -25.86 10.86
CA VAL A 167 -29.75 -26.49 9.56
C VAL A 167 -28.92 -27.74 9.78
N GLN A 168 -29.38 -28.87 9.26
CA GLN A 168 -28.83 -30.21 9.46
C GLN A 168 -28.42 -30.86 8.15
N VAL A 169 -27.68 -31.96 8.23
CA VAL A 169 -27.53 -32.90 7.12
C VAL A 169 -28.64 -33.94 7.18
N TYR A 170 -29.28 -34.21 6.04
CA TYR A 170 -30.33 -35.22 5.95
C TYR A 170 -30.32 -35.91 4.59
N THR A 171 -30.90 -37.11 4.51
CA THR A 171 -31.10 -37.79 3.23
C THR A 171 -31.90 -36.90 2.29
N CYS A 172 -31.39 -36.70 1.07
CA CYS A 172 -32.05 -35.90 0.05
C CYS A 172 -33.43 -36.48 -0.24
N ASN A 173 -34.49 -35.72 0.03
CA ASN A 173 -35.87 -36.17 0.01
C ASN A 173 -36.78 -35.32 -0.89
N GLY A 174 -36.23 -34.27 -1.52
CA GLY A 174 -36.96 -33.40 -2.45
C GLY A 174 -37.99 -32.48 -1.78
N SER A 175 -38.04 -32.44 -0.45
CA SER A 175 -38.92 -31.53 0.28
C SER A 175 -38.47 -30.08 0.16
N ALA A 176 -39.39 -29.14 0.37
CA ALA A 176 -39.07 -27.71 0.38
C ALA A 176 -38.09 -27.32 1.51
N ALA A 177 -37.89 -28.18 2.53
CA ALA A 177 -36.90 -27.97 3.59
C ALA A 177 -35.45 -28.07 3.08
N GLN A 178 -35.23 -28.70 1.92
CA GLN A 178 -33.92 -28.85 1.27
C GLN A 178 -33.77 -27.97 0.02
N ALA A 179 -34.82 -27.22 -0.31
CA ALA A 179 -34.83 -26.31 -1.44
C ALA A 179 -34.22 -24.97 -1.03
N TRP A 180 -33.11 -24.58 -1.65
CA TRP A 180 -32.40 -23.33 -1.39
C TRP A 180 -32.37 -22.50 -2.66
N ARG A 181 -32.96 -21.30 -2.61
CA ARG A 181 -32.81 -20.29 -3.65
C ARG A 181 -31.54 -19.48 -3.39
N VAL A 182 -30.75 -19.35 -4.44
CA VAL A 182 -29.59 -18.46 -4.45
C VAL A 182 -30.08 -17.06 -4.77
N TYR A 183 -29.72 -16.07 -3.96
CA TYR A 183 -30.02 -14.68 -4.25
C TYR A 183 -28.85 -13.78 -3.86
N GLY A 184 -28.80 -12.57 -4.41
CA GLY A 184 -27.72 -11.62 -4.20
C GLY A 184 -26.86 -11.42 -5.45
N ASP A 185 -25.72 -10.78 -5.25
CA ASP A 185 -24.77 -10.41 -6.29
C ASP A 185 -23.38 -11.01 -6.01
N ASP A 186 -22.40 -10.54 -6.76
CA ASP A 186 -21.01 -10.97 -6.68
C ASP A 186 -20.27 -10.54 -5.41
N VAL A 187 -20.87 -9.68 -4.58
CA VAL A 187 -20.32 -9.21 -3.31
C VAL A 187 -20.93 -9.98 -2.13
N GLY A 188 -22.15 -10.47 -2.28
CA GLY A 188 -22.83 -11.22 -1.25
C GLY A 188 -23.89 -12.16 -1.76
N LEU A 189 -23.53 -13.44 -1.90
CA LEU A 189 -24.50 -14.48 -2.17
C LEU A 189 -25.15 -14.96 -0.88
N HIS A 190 -26.43 -15.24 -0.99
CA HIS A 190 -27.26 -15.68 0.11
C HIS A 190 -28.05 -16.92 -0.29
N LEU A 191 -28.50 -17.68 0.70
CA LEU A 191 -29.25 -18.91 0.52
C LEU A 191 -30.56 -18.81 1.28
N GLN A 192 -31.67 -18.64 0.56
CA GLN A 192 -33.01 -18.61 1.13
C GLN A 192 -33.68 -19.97 1.00
N ASN A 193 -34.20 -20.50 2.11
CA ASN A 193 -34.93 -21.75 2.10
C ASN A 193 -36.33 -21.59 1.50
N GLY A 194 -36.72 -22.48 0.58
CA GLY A 194 -37.99 -22.44 -0.14
C GLY A 194 -39.22 -22.78 0.70
N ASN A 195 -39.07 -23.42 1.87
CA ASN A 195 -40.20 -23.72 2.77
C ASN A 195 -40.50 -22.57 3.74
N SER A 196 -39.46 -21.94 4.29
CA SER A 196 -39.59 -20.91 5.33
C SER A 196 -39.46 -19.48 4.83
N ASN A 197 -38.91 -19.27 3.62
CA ASN A 197 -38.47 -17.97 3.09
C ASN A 197 -37.47 -17.25 4.03
N LYS A 198 -36.72 -18.03 4.80
CA LYS A 198 -35.68 -17.57 5.73
C LYS A 198 -34.31 -17.97 5.21
N CYS A 199 -33.28 -17.29 5.67
CA CYS A 199 -31.95 -17.33 5.10
C CYS A 199 -30.97 -18.11 5.97
N LEU A 200 -30.01 -18.78 5.32
CA LEU A 200 -28.93 -19.49 5.98
C LEU A 200 -28.07 -18.50 6.77
N ASP A 201 -27.97 -18.72 8.08
CA ASP A 201 -27.52 -17.74 9.05
C ASP A 201 -26.52 -18.35 10.03
N VAL A 202 -25.47 -17.60 10.35
CA VAL A 202 -24.56 -17.91 11.45
C VAL A 202 -25.15 -17.35 12.75
N ASN A 203 -25.47 -18.23 13.71
CA ASN A 203 -26.09 -17.81 14.96
C ASN A 203 -25.29 -16.72 15.69
N GLY A 204 -25.91 -15.57 15.90
CA GLY A 204 -25.33 -14.41 16.56
C GLY A 204 -24.10 -13.81 15.86
N ASN A 205 -23.85 -14.15 14.59
CA ASN A 205 -22.63 -13.82 13.86
C ASN A 205 -21.35 -14.23 14.64
N ALA A 206 -21.43 -15.30 15.45
CA ALA A 206 -20.35 -15.68 16.34
C ALA A 206 -19.26 -16.44 15.59
N ALA A 207 -18.04 -15.89 15.55
CA ALA A 207 -16.88 -16.48 14.88
C ALA A 207 -16.19 -17.60 15.70
N VAL A 208 -16.90 -18.29 16.58
CA VAL A 208 -16.39 -19.41 17.38
C VAL A 208 -16.59 -20.72 16.60
N ASN A 209 -15.63 -21.66 16.70
CA ASN A 209 -15.81 -22.98 16.11
C ASN A 209 -16.93 -23.73 16.84
N GLY A 210 -17.82 -24.37 16.08
CA GLY A 210 -19.00 -25.03 16.63
C GLY A 210 -20.24 -24.12 16.72
N THR A 211 -20.16 -22.84 16.31
CA THR A 211 -21.35 -21.98 16.23
C THR A 211 -22.39 -22.63 15.32
N GLN A 212 -23.64 -22.74 15.79
CA GLN A 212 -24.72 -23.34 15.03
C GLN A 212 -25.01 -22.55 13.74
N ILE A 213 -25.21 -23.27 12.64
CA ILE A 213 -25.84 -22.71 11.44
C ILE A 213 -27.36 -22.94 11.53
N GLN A 214 -28.11 -21.89 11.26
CA GLN A 214 -29.55 -21.85 11.43
C GLN A 214 -30.23 -21.19 10.23
N ILE A 215 -31.55 -21.17 10.24
CA ILE A 215 -32.33 -20.23 9.44
C ILE A 215 -32.76 -19.03 10.29
N TRP A 216 -32.74 -17.85 9.69
CA TRP A 216 -33.22 -16.62 10.31
C TRP A 216 -33.91 -15.72 9.28
N GLY A 217 -34.72 -14.76 9.72
CA GLY A 217 -35.25 -13.70 8.87
C GLY A 217 -34.16 -13.11 7.97
N CYS A 218 -34.47 -12.98 6.67
CA CYS A 218 -33.50 -12.55 5.68
C CYS A 218 -33.16 -11.06 5.86
N HIS A 219 -31.87 -10.77 6.01
CA HIS A 219 -31.33 -9.42 6.20
C HIS A 219 -30.03 -9.27 5.40
N GLU A 220 -29.73 -8.04 4.95
CA GLU A 220 -28.46 -7.71 4.29
C GLU A 220 -27.35 -7.53 5.33
N ASN A 221 -26.98 -8.62 6.02
CA ASN A 221 -25.91 -8.60 7.00
C ASN A 221 -24.87 -9.70 6.74
N PRO A 222 -23.62 -9.52 7.22
CA PRO A 222 -22.55 -10.48 6.95
C PRO A 222 -22.75 -11.89 7.55
N ALA A 223 -23.68 -12.08 8.50
CA ALA A 223 -23.96 -13.39 9.09
C ALA A 223 -24.76 -14.30 8.14
N GLN A 224 -25.40 -13.72 7.13
CA GLN A 224 -26.20 -14.42 6.12
C GLN A 224 -25.56 -14.40 4.73
N THR A 225 -24.39 -13.78 4.60
CA THR A 225 -23.65 -13.66 3.35
C THR A 225 -22.58 -14.75 3.28
N TRP A 226 -22.54 -15.46 2.15
CA TRP A 226 -21.68 -16.60 1.93
C TRP A 226 -20.91 -16.46 0.62
N GLU A 227 -19.60 -16.71 0.66
CA GLU A 227 -18.74 -16.91 -0.51
C GLU A 227 -18.80 -18.40 -0.90
N TYR A 228 -19.17 -18.67 -2.14
CA TYR A 228 -19.17 -20.02 -2.71
C TYR A 228 -19.15 -19.98 -4.25
N ASN A 229 -18.87 -21.12 -4.87
CA ASN A 229 -18.81 -21.28 -6.32
C ASN A 229 -19.99 -22.16 -6.80
N LEU A 230 -20.77 -21.66 -7.75
CA LEU A 230 -21.92 -22.40 -8.32
C LEU A 230 -21.53 -23.38 -9.44
N HIS A 231 -20.34 -23.25 -10.00
CA HIS A 231 -19.83 -24.03 -11.12
C HIS A 231 -18.91 -25.18 -10.71
N ALA A 232 -18.62 -25.32 -9.42
CA ALA A 232 -17.72 -26.34 -8.90
C ALA A 232 -18.08 -26.74 -7.46
N THR A 233 -17.55 -27.87 -7.02
CA THR A 233 -17.54 -28.22 -5.59
C THR A 233 -16.91 -27.08 -4.79
N THR A 234 -17.56 -26.69 -3.70
CA THR A 234 -17.23 -25.46 -3.01
C THR A 234 -17.41 -25.57 -1.50
N SER A 235 -16.70 -24.70 -0.77
CA SER A 235 -16.99 -24.44 0.64
C SER A 235 -17.96 -23.26 0.74
N LEU A 236 -18.94 -23.35 1.63
CA LEU A 236 -19.77 -22.21 2.00
C LEU A 236 -19.03 -21.40 3.07
N LYS A 237 -18.28 -20.37 2.67
CA LYS A 237 -17.53 -19.52 3.61
C LYS A 237 -18.35 -18.29 3.97
N ASN A 238 -18.66 -18.11 5.24
CA ASN A 238 -19.38 -16.93 5.70
C ASN A 238 -18.48 -15.68 5.65
N VAL A 239 -18.99 -14.58 5.08
CA VAL A 239 -18.25 -13.32 4.91
C VAL A 239 -17.99 -12.63 6.25
N GLY A 240 -18.97 -12.62 7.16
CA GLY A 240 -18.86 -11.94 8.46
C GLY A 240 -17.80 -12.53 9.40
N THR A 241 -17.61 -13.85 9.34
CA THR A 241 -16.73 -14.59 10.26
C THR A 241 -15.45 -15.12 9.60
N GLY A 242 -15.41 -15.20 8.26
CA GLY A 242 -14.32 -15.81 7.50
C GLY A 242 -14.20 -17.33 7.68
N LYS A 243 -15.21 -17.98 8.26
CA LYS A 243 -15.26 -19.41 8.55
C LYS A 243 -16.23 -20.16 7.64
N CYS A 244 -16.12 -21.47 7.57
CA CYS A 244 -16.86 -22.31 6.64
C CYS A 244 -17.97 -23.09 7.36
N LEU A 245 -19.09 -23.32 6.65
CA LEU A 245 -20.07 -24.32 7.05
C LEU A 245 -19.40 -25.69 7.05
N ASP A 246 -19.60 -26.44 8.13
CA ASP A 246 -18.92 -27.68 8.45
C ASP A 246 -19.92 -28.71 8.99
N LEU A 247 -19.74 -29.96 8.56
CA LEU A 247 -20.52 -31.09 9.02
C LEU A 247 -19.63 -32.02 9.86
N HIS A 248 -19.96 -32.21 11.13
CA HIS A 248 -19.17 -33.08 12.01
C HIS A 248 -19.14 -34.54 11.50
N THR A 249 -20.31 -35.07 11.11
CA THR A 249 -20.45 -36.33 10.35
C THR A 249 -21.60 -36.20 9.34
N PHE A 250 -21.81 -37.20 8.49
CA PHE A 250 -22.86 -37.20 7.46
C PHE A 250 -24.12 -38.00 7.85
N ALA A 251 -24.30 -38.30 9.15
CA ALA A 251 -25.47 -39.00 9.65
C ALA A 251 -26.70 -38.07 9.69
N ASP A 252 -27.87 -38.62 9.38
CA ASP A 252 -29.11 -37.85 9.32
C ASP A 252 -29.45 -37.20 10.65
N GLY A 253 -29.89 -35.94 10.58
CA GLY A 253 -30.37 -35.19 11.73
C GLY A 253 -29.28 -34.45 12.51
N LEU A 254 -28.03 -34.54 12.08
CA LEU A 254 -26.93 -33.80 12.70
C LEU A 254 -26.85 -32.36 12.18
N ASN A 255 -26.77 -31.42 13.12
CA ASN A 255 -26.69 -30.01 12.81
C ASN A 255 -25.35 -29.65 12.17
N SER A 256 -25.42 -28.76 11.19
CA SER A 256 -24.26 -28.07 10.63
C SER A 256 -23.77 -26.99 11.60
N GLN A 257 -22.47 -26.72 11.52
CA GLN A 257 -21.78 -25.78 12.38
C GLN A 257 -20.84 -24.90 11.57
N LEU A 258 -20.41 -23.81 12.16
CA LEU A 258 -19.33 -22.99 11.65
C LEU A 258 -17.99 -23.53 12.16
N TYR A 259 -17.00 -23.66 11.28
CA TYR A 259 -15.66 -24.09 11.67
C TYR A 259 -14.58 -23.40 10.84
N THR A 260 -13.35 -23.39 11.33
CA THR A 260 -12.19 -22.93 10.55
C THR A 260 -12.16 -23.65 9.19
N CYS A 261 -12.08 -22.89 8.11
CA CYS A 261 -11.98 -23.43 6.77
C CYS A 261 -10.72 -24.32 6.65
N ASN A 262 -10.91 -25.59 6.31
CA ASN A 262 -9.85 -26.60 6.31
C ASN A 262 -9.86 -27.50 5.06
N ASN A 263 -10.74 -27.23 4.09
CA ASN A 263 -10.88 -27.96 2.82
C ASN A 263 -11.11 -29.48 2.98
N THR A 264 -11.57 -29.91 4.15
CA THR A 264 -11.94 -31.31 4.37
C THR A 264 -13.27 -31.63 3.69
N ALA A 265 -13.54 -32.92 3.51
CA ALA A 265 -14.82 -33.44 3.00
C ALA A 265 -16.05 -32.91 3.76
N ALA A 266 -15.90 -32.55 5.04
CA ALA A 266 -16.95 -31.98 5.89
C ALA A 266 -17.42 -30.58 5.45
N GLN A 267 -16.64 -29.90 4.61
CA GLN A 267 -16.86 -28.51 4.19
C GLN A 267 -17.02 -28.39 2.67
N GLN A 268 -17.18 -29.51 1.95
CA GLN A 268 -17.31 -29.51 0.49
C GLN A 268 -18.74 -29.84 0.08
N PHE A 269 -19.34 -28.95 -0.70
CA PHE A 269 -20.73 -29.03 -1.15
C PHE A 269 -20.82 -28.87 -2.67
N ASP A 270 -21.77 -29.59 -3.27
CA ASP A 270 -22.18 -29.42 -4.65
C ASP A 270 -23.54 -28.70 -4.65
N ILE A 271 -23.59 -27.47 -5.14
CA ILE A 271 -24.84 -26.73 -5.30
C ILE A 271 -25.49 -27.16 -6.61
N LYS A 272 -26.70 -27.69 -6.54
CA LYS A 272 -27.42 -28.28 -7.68
C LYS A 272 -28.75 -27.57 -7.90
N PRO A 273 -28.76 -26.51 -8.74
CA PRO A 273 -29.98 -25.85 -9.15
C PRO A 273 -30.93 -26.82 -9.86
N SER A 274 -32.24 -26.71 -9.60
CA SER A 274 -33.25 -27.56 -10.26
C SER A 274 -33.60 -27.10 -11.69
N GLY A 275 -33.17 -25.90 -12.08
CA GLY A 275 -33.43 -25.34 -13.41
C GLY A 275 -32.85 -23.94 -13.58
N HIS A 276 -33.28 -23.28 -14.66
CA HIS A 276 -32.92 -21.89 -14.97
C HIS A 276 -34.20 -21.08 -15.21
N THR A 277 -34.38 -20.03 -14.44
CA THR A 277 -35.50 -19.07 -14.56
C THR A 277 -34.99 -17.65 -14.83
N GLY A 278 -33.67 -17.47 -14.82
CA GLY A 278 -33.02 -16.19 -15.07
C GLY A 278 -33.19 -15.69 -16.50
N GLN A 279 -33.35 -14.38 -16.64
CA GLN A 279 -33.35 -13.71 -17.95
C GLN A 279 -31.92 -13.36 -18.35
N VAL A 280 -31.32 -14.25 -19.15
CA VAL A 280 -29.91 -14.12 -19.56
C VAL A 280 -29.75 -13.02 -20.61
N PRO A 281 -28.75 -12.13 -20.47
CA PRO A 281 -28.41 -11.14 -21.49
C PRO A 281 -28.13 -11.74 -22.88
N PRO A 282 -28.37 -11.00 -23.97
CA PRO A 282 -28.06 -11.47 -25.32
C PRO A 282 -26.58 -11.77 -25.52
N LYS A 283 -26.26 -12.74 -26.40
CA LYS A 283 -24.89 -13.15 -26.74
C LYS A 283 -23.96 -11.96 -27.08
N ALA A 284 -24.46 -10.93 -27.76
CA ALA A 284 -23.67 -9.75 -28.12
C ALA A 284 -23.06 -9.03 -26.90
N GLN A 285 -23.74 -9.05 -25.75
CA GLN A 285 -23.21 -8.45 -24.51
C GLN A 285 -22.08 -9.30 -23.91
N PHE A 286 -22.18 -10.64 -23.98
CA PHE A 286 -21.07 -11.53 -23.61
C PHE A 286 -19.85 -11.30 -24.50
N ASP A 287 -20.06 -11.18 -25.81
CA ASP A 287 -18.97 -10.91 -26.75
C ASP A 287 -18.28 -9.56 -26.43
N GLN A 288 -19.05 -8.55 -26.04
CA GLN A 288 -18.52 -7.26 -25.57
C GLN A 288 -17.74 -7.39 -24.26
N ALA A 289 -18.23 -8.16 -23.29
CA ALA A 289 -17.55 -8.39 -22.02
C ALA A 289 -16.22 -9.16 -22.21
N THR A 290 -16.22 -10.22 -23.01
CA THR A 290 -15.00 -10.97 -23.37
C THR A 290 -13.98 -10.07 -24.06
N LYS A 291 -14.43 -9.23 -25.00
CA LYS A 291 -13.57 -8.22 -25.63
C LYS A 291 -13.02 -7.23 -24.61
N GLY A 292 -13.85 -6.71 -23.70
CA GLY A 292 -13.42 -5.78 -22.66
C GLY A 292 -12.36 -6.36 -21.73
N VAL A 293 -12.49 -7.62 -21.32
CA VAL A 293 -11.44 -8.33 -20.53
C VAL A 293 -10.13 -8.40 -21.32
N THR A 294 -10.20 -8.76 -22.61
CA THR A 294 -9.02 -8.86 -23.48
C THR A 294 -8.34 -7.50 -23.65
N ASP A 295 -9.12 -6.44 -23.88
CA ASP A 295 -8.64 -5.07 -24.02
C ASP A 295 -7.99 -4.57 -22.72
N ALA A 296 -8.61 -4.86 -21.57
CA ALA A 296 -8.08 -4.49 -20.25
C ALA A 296 -6.75 -5.19 -19.97
N GLN A 297 -6.63 -6.49 -20.28
CA GLN A 297 -5.38 -7.23 -20.18
C GLN A 297 -4.29 -6.65 -21.10
N ALA A 298 -4.64 -6.28 -22.34
CA ALA A 298 -3.70 -5.67 -23.27
C ALA A 298 -3.23 -4.29 -22.79
N ALA A 299 -4.13 -3.47 -22.25
CA ALA A 299 -3.81 -2.18 -21.65
C ALA A 299 -2.92 -2.34 -20.40
N ALA A 300 -3.25 -3.27 -19.50
CA ALA A 300 -2.44 -3.57 -18.31
C ALA A 300 -1.01 -4.00 -18.69
N LYS A 301 -0.84 -4.83 -19.74
CA LYS A 301 0.48 -5.21 -20.25
C LYS A 301 1.30 -4.00 -20.74
N LYS A 302 0.67 -3.03 -21.40
CA LYS A 302 1.33 -1.78 -21.79
C LYS A 302 1.78 -0.97 -20.57
N GLN A 303 0.94 -0.86 -19.55
CA GLN A 303 1.29 -0.16 -18.31
C GLN A 303 2.41 -0.85 -17.54
N LEU A 304 2.41 -2.18 -17.49
CA LEU A 304 3.49 -2.95 -16.88
C LEU A 304 4.83 -2.72 -17.60
N ALA A 305 4.81 -2.65 -18.94
CA ALA A 305 6.01 -2.32 -19.71
C ALA A 305 6.51 -0.91 -19.37
N ALA A 306 5.62 0.09 -19.34
CA ALA A 306 5.96 1.46 -18.97
C ALA A 306 6.53 1.54 -17.53
N LEU A 307 5.90 0.86 -16.57
CA LEU A 307 6.36 0.79 -15.18
C LEU A 307 7.77 0.21 -15.07
N LYS A 308 8.08 -0.86 -15.83
CA LYS A 308 9.43 -1.45 -15.86
C LYS A 308 10.47 -0.47 -16.40
N VAL A 309 10.14 0.32 -17.42
CA VAL A 309 11.03 1.38 -17.94
C VAL A 309 11.28 2.43 -16.86
N GLN A 310 10.24 2.89 -16.16
CA GLN A 310 10.39 3.90 -15.11
C GLN A 310 11.18 3.37 -13.90
N ALA A 311 10.97 2.12 -13.50
CA ALA A 311 11.75 1.48 -12.43
C ALA A 311 13.24 1.39 -12.79
N ALA A 312 13.56 1.05 -14.04
CA ALA A 312 14.94 1.04 -14.53
C ALA A 312 15.55 2.46 -14.53
N ALA A 313 14.82 3.47 -15.02
CA ALA A 313 15.28 4.86 -15.03
C ALA A 313 15.55 5.40 -13.61
N ALA A 314 14.66 5.12 -12.65
CA ALA A 314 14.86 5.49 -11.25
C ALA A 314 16.09 4.80 -10.64
N LYS A 315 16.32 3.53 -10.97
CA LYS A 315 17.51 2.78 -10.52
C LYS A 315 18.80 3.38 -11.10
N THR A 316 18.83 3.69 -12.39
CA THR A 316 19.98 4.34 -13.04
C THR A 316 20.26 5.72 -12.44
N ALA A 317 19.22 6.50 -12.16
CA ALA A 317 19.36 7.79 -11.50
C ALA A 317 19.95 7.65 -10.09
N ALA A 318 19.49 6.68 -9.30
CA ALA A 318 20.06 6.39 -7.99
C ALA A 318 21.57 6.06 -8.08
N THR A 319 21.97 5.17 -8.99
CA THR A 319 23.39 4.83 -9.20
C THR A 319 24.22 6.05 -9.66
N THR A 320 23.64 6.93 -10.47
CA THR A 320 24.30 8.17 -10.91
C THR A 320 24.53 9.11 -9.72
N SER A 321 23.54 9.26 -8.85
CA SER A 321 23.66 10.04 -7.62
C SER A 321 24.74 9.49 -6.70
N ASP A 322 24.74 8.17 -6.43
CA ASP A 322 25.74 7.52 -5.56
C ASP A 322 27.18 7.71 -6.10
N THR A 323 27.34 7.62 -7.43
CA THR A 323 28.63 7.81 -8.09
C THR A 323 29.11 9.26 -7.98
N ALA A 324 28.22 10.22 -8.21
CA ALA A 324 28.52 11.64 -8.09
C ALA A 324 28.85 12.03 -6.65
N GLU A 325 28.15 11.47 -5.66
CA GLU A 325 28.43 11.68 -4.24
C GLU A 325 29.82 11.13 -3.88
N THR A 326 30.14 9.90 -4.31
CA THR A 326 31.47 9.29 -4.10
C THR A 326 32.59 10.14 -4.72
N ALA A 327 32.36 10.66 -5.94
CA ALA A 327 33.32 11.55 -6.59
C ALA A 327 33.47 12.89 -5.86
N ALA A 328 32.39 13.45 -5.31
CA ALA A 328 32.44 14.68 -4.52
C ALA A 328 33.30 14.49 -3.26
N TYR A 329 33.15 13.35 -2.58
CA TYR A 329 34.00 13.01 -1.43
C TYR A 329 35.49 12.89 -1.80
N ALA A 330 35.81 12.29 -2.96
CA ALA A 330 37.20 12.21 -3.41
C ALA A 330 37.81 13.60 -3.71
N VAL A 331 37.03 14.55 -4.23
CA VAL A 331 37.45 15.94 -4.41
C VAL A 331 37.71 16.62 -3.06
N ALA A 332 36.79 16.44 -2.10
CA ALA A 332 36.95 16.98 -0.74
C ALA A 332 38.22 16.46 -0.05
N ASP A 333 38.47 15.14 -0.15
CA ASP A 333 39.66 14.50 0.42
C ASP A 333 40.96 15.05 -0.17
N LYS A 334 41.01 15.24 -1.50
CA LYS A 334 42.18 15.79 -2.19
C LYS A 334 42.47 17.24 -1.77
N ASN A 335 41.42 18.00 -1.45
CA ASN A 335 41.55 19.40 -1.04
C ASN A 335 41.85 19.57 0.45
N GLY A 336 41.99 18.47 1.21
CA GLY A 336 42.31 18.52 2.64
C GLY A 336 41.17 19.05 3.52
N ALA A 337 39.92 19.01 3.03
CA ALA A 337 38.75 19.43 3.81
C ALA A 337 38.50 18.46 4.98
N THR A 338 38.19 18.99 6.16
CA THR A 338 37.96 18.17 7.35
C THR A 338 36.64 17.40 7.23
N ARG A 339 36.72 16.06 7.34
CA ARG A 339 35.53 15.21 7.43
C ARG A 339 34.90 15.39 8.82
N ALA A 340 33.63 15.76 8.89
CA ALA A 340 32.85 15.49 10.10
C ALA A 340 32.78 13.96 10.31
N PRO A 341 32.94 13.44 11.54
CA PRO A 341 33.09 12.01 11.77
C PRO A 341 31.82 11.24 11.38
N THR A 342 31.99 10.30 10.45
CA THR A 342 31.01 9.31 10.04
C THR A 342 30.69 8.35 11.19
N ARG A 343 29.49 8.45 11.78
CA ARG A 343 28.65 7.35 12.31
C ARG A 343 27.40 7.89 13.03
N SER A 344 26.37 8.27 12.28
CA SER A 344 24.99 8.08 12.74
C SER A 344 24.10 7.84 11.52
N ARG A 345 23.27 6.80 11.56
CA ARG A 345 22.30 6.45 10.51
C ARG A 345 21.05 7.36 10.53
N THR A 346 21.20 8.60 10.98
CA THR A 346 20.12 9.58 11.09
C THR A 346 20.65 10.94 10.67
N CYS A 347 20.60 11.21 9.37
CA CYS A 347 20.83 12.51 8.72
C CYS A 347 22.24 13.14 8.84
N THR A 348 22.98 12.99 7.74
CA THR A 348 23.69 14.03 6.96
C THR A 348 24.82 14.85 7.61
N GLY A 349 26.06 14.50 7.24
CA GLY A 349 27.28 15.28 7.45
C GLY A 349 27.74 16.04 6.19
N CYS A 350 28.13 17.29 6.43
CA CYS A 350 28.94 18.29 5.71
C CYS A 350 29.30 18.19 4.21
N VAL A 351 28.47 17.59 3.36
CA VAL A 351 28.24 18.06 1.99
C VAL A 351 26.76 17.80 1.68
N ALA A 352 26.26 16.60 2.00
CA ALA A 352 24.89 16.18 1.76
C ALA A 352 23.79 16.95 2.55
N CYS A 353 24.13 17.61 3.67
CA CYS A 353 23.15 18.28 4.54
C CYS A 353 22.58 19.58 3.92
N CYS A 354 23.39 20.32 3.17
CA CYS A 354 22.90 21.45 2.38
C CYS A 354 22.25 21.00 1.05
N TRP A 355 22.50 19.77 0.61
CA TRP A 355 22.05 19.26 -0.68
C TRP A 355 20.60 18.76 -0.66
N ASN A 356 19.99 18.56 0.51
CA ASN A 356 18.64 18.01 0.66
C ASN A 356 17.55 19.08 0.91
N SER A 357 17.85 20.37 0.69
CA SER A 357 16.91 21.47 0.96
C SER A 357 16.30 22.15 -0.27
N THR A 358 16.47 21.58 -1.47
CA THR A 358 15.85 22.08 -2.72
C THR A 358 14.44 21.55 -3.00
N THR A 359 13.82 20.78 -2.09
CA THR A 359 12.39 20.45 -2.17
C THR A 359 11.57 21.32 -1.23
N ALA A 360 11.43 22.61 -1.57
CA ALA A 360 10.31 23.42 -1.11
C ALA A 360 9.85 24.32 -2.27
N PRO A 361 8.54 24.42 -2.53
CA PRO A 361 8.01 25.06 -3.73
C PRO A 361 8.39 26.54 -3.74
N LEU A 362 8.79 27.03 -4.92
CA LEU A 362 8.73 28.45 -5.24
C LEU A 362 7.28 28.91 -5.01
N PRO A 363 6.97 29.79 -4.05
CA PRO A 363 5.81 30.65 -4.24
C PRO A 363 6.18 31.63 -5.35
N TRP A 364 5.18 32.22 -6.02
CA TRP A 364 5.29 33.21 -7.10
C TRP A 364 5.18 32.70 -8.55
N TRP A 365 4.06 32.03 -8.84
CA TRP A 365 3.16 32.17 -10.01
C TRP A 365 1.75 31.86 -9.43
N GLN A 366 0.66 32.64 -9.50
CA GLN A 366 0.15 33.81 -10.25
C GLN A 366 -1.09 34.38 -9.48
N PRO A 367 -1.73 35.50 -9.88
CA PRO A 367 -1.49 36.39 -11.02
C PRO A 367 -0.68 37.64 -10.68
#